data_AF-A0A2N1RAL4-F1
#
_entry.id   AF-A0A2N1RAL4-F1
#
_cell.length_a   1.000
_cell.length_b   1.000
_cell.length_c   1.000
_cell.angle_alpha   90.00
_cell.angle_beta   90.00
_cell.angle_gamma   90.00
#
_symmetry.space_group_name_H-M   'P 1'
#
loop_
_entity.id
_entity.type
_entity.pdbx_description
1 polymer ?
#
loop_
_entity_poly.entity_id
_entity_poly.type
_entity_poly.pdbx_seq_one_letter_code
_entity_poly.pdbx_strand_id
1 'polypeptide(L)'
;MAEVRDEASAYLAKIRDEVNKELSSFSRISDVSLQDEPFQRTPTLKIKRYLYSLKNTIVHRKPESTPIEKGQGKDNGSKTV
;
A
#
# COMPACT_ATOMS: atom_id res chain seq x y z
N MET A 1 10.39 18.46 9.15
CA MET A 1 9.64 17.18 9.28
C MET A 1 9.49 16.44 7.95
N ALA A 2 9.23 17.11 6.81
CA ALA A 2 9.19 16.46 5.50
C ALA A 2 10.54 15.88 5.07
N GLU A 3 11.61 16.67 5.17
CA GLU A 3 12.98 16.29 4.82
C GLU A 3 13.45 14.94 5.42
N VAL A 4 13.20 14.70 6.71
CA VAL A 4 13.61 13.47 7.40
C VAL A 4 12.90 12.22 6.84
N ARG A 5 11.61 12.35 6.47
CA ARG A 5 10.86 11.24 5.87
C ARG A 5 11.34 10.96 4.45
N ASP A 6 11.71 12.00 3.72
CA ASP A 6 12.24 11.88 2.36
C ASP A 6 13.62 11.20 2.39
N GLU A 7 14.51 11.60 3.30
CA GLU A 7 15.80 10.92 3.53
C GLU A 7 15.62 9.45 3.92
N ALA A 8 14.70 9.16 4.84
CA ALA A 8 14.39 7.79 5.24
C ALA A 8 13.90 6.97 4.04
N SER A 9 13.05 7.56 3.18
CA SER A 9 12.55 6.88 1.98
C SER A 9 13.67 6.56 0.98
N ALA A 10 14.61 7.48 0.78
CA ALA A 10 15.78 7.28 -0.07
C ALA A 10 16.69 6.17 0.49
N TYR A 11 16.86 6.15 1.81
CA TYR A 11 17.64 5.11 2.48
C TYR A 11 16.99 3.71 2.35
N LEU A 12 15.67 3.63 2.49
CA LEU A 12 14.93 2.38 2.30
C LEU A 12 15.02 1.87 0.85
N ALA A 13 14.94 2.77 -0.13
CA ALA A 13 15.12 2.43 -1.54
C ALA A 13 16.53 1.86 -1.80
N LYS A 14 17.55 2.50 -1.23
CA LYS A 14 18.94 2.02 -1.32
C LYS A 14 19.09 0.61 -0.74
N ILE A 15 18.56 0.35 0.46
CA ILE A 15 18.60 -0.98 1.09
C ILE A 15 17.91 -2.01 0.18
N ARG A 16 16.73 -1.70 -0.35
CA ARG A 16 15.99 -2.61 -1.25
C ARG A 16 16.85 -2.99 -2.45
N ASP A 17 17.48 -2.01 -3.08
CA ASP A 17 18.26 -2.21 -4.30
C ASP A 17 19.57 -2.97 -4.03
N GLU A 18 20.22 -2.74 -2.89
CA GLU A 18 21.40 -3.51 -2.47
C GLU A 18 21.04 -4.97 -2.21
N VAL A 19 20.01 -5.23 -1.41
CA VAL A 19 19.57 -6.60 -1.11
C VAL A 19 19.10 -7.33 -2.37
N ASN A 20 18.38 -6.66 -3.27
CA ASN A 20 17.92 -7.27 -4.53
C ASN A 20 19.03 -7.63 -5.51
N LYS A 21 20.25 -7.10 -5.35
CA LYS A 21 21.44 -7.53 -6.13
C LYS A 21 21.96 -8.88 -5.67
N GLU A 22 21.80 -9.20 -4.38
CA GLU A 22 22.27 -10.47 -3.78
C GLU A 22 21.22 -11.58 -3.93
N LEU A 23 19.95 -11.23 -4.12
CA LEU A 23 18.85 -12.17 -4.23
C LEU A 23 18.62 -12.68 -5.66
N SER A 24 18.20 -13.95 -5.75
CA SER A 24 17.69 -14.53 -7.00
C SER A 24 16.43 -13.80 -7.47
N SER A 25 16.13 -13.88 -8.77
CA SER A 25 15.01 -13.17 -9.40
C SER A 25 13.65 -13.43 -8.72
N PHE A 26 13.40 -14.66 -8.27
CA PHE A 26 12.14 -15.05 -7.62
C PHE A 26 12.02 -14.62 -6.16
N SER A 27 13.12 -14.23 -5.51
CA SER A 27 13.14 -13.87 -4.09
C SER A 27 13.26 -12.37 -3.84
N ARG A 28 13.32 -11.55 -4.91
CA ARG A 28 13.48 -10.10 -4.78
C ARG A 28 12.36 -9.48 -3.95
N ILE A 29 12.75 -8.53 -3.11
CA ILE A 29 11.85 -7.72 -2.30
C ILE A 29 11.12 -6.76 -3.23
N SER A 30 9.79 -6.80 -3.18
CA SER A 30 8.91 -5.95 -3.98
C SER A 30 8.72 -4.55 -3.37
N ASP A 31 8.57 -4.47 -2.05
CA ASP A 31 8.24 -3.23 -1.34
C ASP A 31 8.88 -3.15 0.05
N VAL A 32 9.15 -1.92 0.51
CA VAL A 32 9.76 -1.62 1.81
C VAL A 32 9.07 -0.39 2.40
N SER A 33 8.53 -0.53 3.60
CA SER A 33 7.81 0.53 4.32
C SER A 33 8.50 0.93 5.61
N LEU A 34 8.60 2.23 5.90
CA LEU A 34 8.98 2.73 7.22
C LEU A 34 7.89 2.39 8.25
N GLN A 35 8.30 1.98 9.46
CA GLN A 35 7.39 1.77 10.58
C GLN A 35 7.81 2.73 11.69
N ASP A 36 6.91 3.66 12.04
CA ASP A 36 7.17 4.63 13.12
C ASP A 36 7.22 3.92 14.49
N GLU A 37 6.40 2.88 14.66
CA GLU A 37 6.31 2.10 15.89
C GLU A 37 7.16 0.83 15.83
N PRO A 38 7.79 0.41 16.94
CA PRO A 38 8.48 -0.87 17.03
C PRO A 38 7.57 -2.06 16.71
N PHE A 39 8.15 -3.11 16.12
CA PHE A 39 7.40 -4.33 15.84
C PHE A 39 6.86 -4.98 17.12
N GLN A 40 5.58 -5.33 17.12
CA GLN A 40 4.99 -6.08 18.23
C GLN A 40 5.67 -7.44 18.39
N ARG A 41 6.00 -7.78 19.63
CA ARG A 41 6.71 -9.01 19.99
C ARG A 41 5.84 -9.95 20.82
N THR A 42 6.15 -11.24 20.77
CA THR A 42 5.63 -12.25 21.68
C THR A 42 6.18 -12.01 23.09
N PRO A 43 5.63 -12.66 24.14
CA PRO A 43 6.25 -12.66 25.45
C PRO A 43 7.72 -13.14 25.42
N THR A 44 8.05 -14.01 24.47
CA THR A 44 9.42 -14.50 24.19
C THR A 44 10.24 -13.60 23.25
N LEU A 45 9.83 -12.34 23.05
CA LEU A 45 10.53 -11.31 22.26
C LEU A 45 10.65 -11.57 20.74
N LYS A 46 10.01 -12.62 20.21
CA LYS A 46 9.95 -12.85 18.75
C LYS A 46 8.97 -11.89 18.10
N ILE A 47 9.29 -11.38 16.92
CA ILE A 47 8.39 -10.48 16.17
C ILE A 47 7.12 -11.22 15.72
N LYS A 48 5.95 -10.63 15.97
CA LYS A 48 4.64 -11.11 15.53
C LYS A 48 4.38 -10.78 14.05
N ARG A 49 5.12 -11.43 13.14
CA ARG A 49 5.08 -11.15 11.67
C ARG A 49 3.67 -11.20 11.05
N TYR A 50 2.81 -12.11 11.49
CA TYR A 50 1.45 -12.28 10.95
C TYR A 50 0.62 -10.98 10.99
N LEU A 51 0.90 -10.07 11.92
CA LEU A 51 0.23 -8.77 12.05
C LEU A 51 0.55 -7.81 10.90
N TYR A 52 1.67 -8.00 10.22
CA TYR A 52 2.17 -7.06 9.21
C TYR A 52 2.07 -7.63 7.79
N SER A 53 2.07 -8.96 7.63
CA SER A 53 1.74 -9.60 6.35
C SER A 53 0.31 -9.31 5.89
N LEU A 54 -0.64 -9.17 6.83
CA LEU A 54 -2.04 -8.88 6.55
C LEU A 54 -2.30 -7.41 6.18
N LYS A 55 -1.51 -6.47 6.70
CA LYS A 55 -1.67 -5.04 6.37
C LYS A 55 -1.49 -4.81 4.87
N ASN A 56 -0.50 -5.46 4.27
CA ASN A 56 -0.24 -5.32 2.84
C ASN A 56 -1.35 -5.95 1.98
N THR A 57 -2.02 -7.01 2.43
CA THR A 57 -3.10 -7.64 1.65
C THR A 57 -4.45 -6.94 1.78
N ILE A 58 -4.72 -6.28 2.92
CA ILE A 58 -5.97 -5.55 3.15
C ILE A 58 -5.95 -4.19 2.45
N VAL A 59 -4.81 -3.49 2.41
CA VAL A 59 -4.70 -2.17 1.75
C VAL A 59 -4.84 -2.26 0.22
N HIS A 60 -4.49 -3.39 -0.39
CA HIS A 60 -4.69 -3.62 -1.83
C HIS A 60 -6.12 -4.04 -2.21
N ARG A 61 -7.01 -4.28 -1.24
CA ARG A 61 -8.46 -4.32 -1.49
C ARG A 61 -9.04 -2.94 -1.22
N LYS A 62 -8.83 -1.99 -2.13
CA LYS A 62 -9.62 -0.75 -2.09
C LYS A 62 -11.09 -1.14 -2.33
N PRO A 63 -12.03 -0.89 -1.39
CA PRO A 63 -13.44 -0.95 -1.75
C PRO A 63 -13.71 0.22 -2.71
N GLU A 64 -13.90 -0.10 -3.98
CA GLU A 64 -14.48 0.78 -4.99
C GLU A 64 -15.79 1.39 -4.43
N SER A 65 -15.74 2.64 -3.99
CA SER A 65 -16.93 3.48 -3.81
C SER A 65 -16.56 4.97 -3.87
N THR A 66 -16.15 5.40 -5.06
CA THR A 66 -16.41 6.80 -5.47
C THR A 66 -17.69 6.80 -6.29
N PRO A 67 -18.80 7.42 -5.84
CA PRO A 67 -19.95 7.65 -6.70
C PRO A 67 -19.52 8.59 -7.83
N ILE A 68 -19.52 8.07 -9.05
CA ILE A 68 -19.41 8.88 -10.26
C ILE A 68 -20.80 9.49 -10.48
N GLU A 69 -21.06 10.68 -9.93
CA GLU A 69 -22.16 11.50 -10.42
C GLU A 69 -21.73 12.15 -11.73
N LYS A 70 -22.09 11.52 -12.86
CA LYS A 70 -22.24 12.20 -14.14
C LYS A 70 -23.45 11.67 -14.88
N GLY A 71 -24.29 12.60 -15.32
CA GLY A 71 -24.99 12.45 -16.59
C GLY A 71 -26.49 12.69 -16.51
N GLN A 72 -26.87 13.94 -16.74
CA GLN A 72 -28.20 14.34 -17.21
C GLN A 72 -28.62 13.47 -18.41
N GLY A 73 -29.66 12.67 -18.26
CA GLY A 73 -30.44 12.10 -19.36
C GLY A 73 -31.69 12.96 -19.55
N LYS A 74 -31.78 13.66 -20.68
CA LYS A 74 -32.97 14.39 -21.08
C LYS A 74 -33.97 13.41 -21.68
N ASP A 75 -35.07 13.18 -20.98
CA ASP A 75 -36.21 12.45 -21.52
C ASP A 75 -37.03 13.39 -22.42
N ASN A 76 -36.83 13.27 -23.73
CA ASN A 76 -37.67 13.92 -24.73
C ASN A 76 -38.99 13.14 -24.86
N GLY A 77 -39.97 13.50 -24.02
CA GLY A 77 -41.36 13.09 -24.22
C GLY A 77 -42.01 13.88 -25.35
N SER A 78 -42.19 13.25 -26.51
CA SER A 78 -43.07 13.76 -27.57
C SER A 78 -43.71 12.61 -28.34
N LYS A 79 -44.94 12.22 -27.95
CA LYS A 79 -46.14 12.32 -28.79
C LYS A 79 -47.39 11.85 -28.03
N THR A 80 -48.30 12.79 -27.77
CA THR A 80 -49.70 12.54 -27.42
C THR A 80 -50.51 12.43 -28.72
N VAL A 81 -51.57 11.62 -28.68
CA VAL A 81 -52.59 11.44 -29.73
C VAL A 81 -53.49 12.67 -29.82
#